data_AF-A0A3C1VR99-F1
#
_entry.id   AF-A0A3C1VR99-F1
#
_cell.length_a   1.000
_cell.length_b   1.000
_cell.length_c   1.000
_cell.angle_alpha   90.00
_cell.angle_beta   90.00
_cell.angle_gamma   90.00
#
_symmetry.space_group_name_H-M   'P 1'
#
loop_
_entity.id
_entity.type
_entity.pdbx_description
1 polymer ?
#
loop_
_entity_poly.entity_id
_entity_poly.type
_entity_poly.pdbx_seq_one_letter_code
_entity_poly.pdbx_strand_id
1 'polypeptide(L)' 'WQPHYLLNEPVRVSAGSTVHVIGALDNSVSNPTNPDPSLEIKFGLNSWEEMFTGYFTYHPALD' A
#
# COMPACT_ATOMS: atom_id res chain seq x y z
N TRP A 1 -12.00 2.48 -1.45
CA TRP A 1 -11.93 2.18 -2.89
C TRP A 1 -10.48 1.83 -3.21
N GLN A 2 -10.23 0.71 -3.89
CA GLN A 2 -8.88 0.22 -4.24
C GLN A 2 -8.78 0.02 -5.75
N PRO A 3 -8.71 1.10 -6.54
CA PRO A 3 -8.64 0.99 -7.99
C PRO A 3 -7.22 0.78 -8.49
N HIS A 4 -7.14 0.48 -9.78
CA HIS A 4 -5.91 0.54 -10.53
C HIS A 4 -5.74 1.95 -11.12
N TYR A 5 -4.72 2.69 -10.68
CA TYR A 5 -4.37 4.00 -11.25
C TYR A 5 -3.27 3.84 -12.28
N LEU A 6 -3.42 4.53 -13.42
CA LEU A 6 -2.37 4.65 -14.43
C LEU A 6 -1.61 5.96 -14.20
N LEU A 7 -0.30 5.91 -14.37
CA LEU A 7 0.51 7.13 -14.40
C LEU A 7 0.16 7.95 -15.64
N ASN A 8 0.01 9.26 -15.48
CA ASN A 8 -0.21 10.17 -16.62
C ASN A 8 0.96 10.11 -17.62
N GLU A 9 2.18 9.96 -17.09
CA GLU A 9 3.40 9.76 -17.87
C GLU A 9 4.07 8.44 -17.44
N PRO A 10 4.35 7.51 -18.36
CA PRO A 10 5.03 6.27 -18.03
C PRO A 10 6.46 6.51 -17.52
N VAL A 11 6.85 5.77 -16.47
CA VAL A 11 8.22 5.80 -15.95
C VAL A 11 9.00 4.61 -16.49
N ARG A 12 10.15 4.86 -17.13
CA ARG A 12 11.10 3.81 -17.48
C ARG A 12 11.90 3.42 -16.23
N VAL A 13 11.87 2.13 -15.91
CA VAL A 13 12.60 1.56 -14.77
C VAL A 13 13.83 0.83 -15.30
N SER A 14 15.03 1.32 -14.96
CA SER A 14 16.28 0.66 -15.35
C SER A 14 16.51 -0.62 -14.55
N ALA A 15 17.24 -1.56 -15.13
CA ALA A 15 17.68 -2.77 -14.43
C ALA A 15 18.44 -2.38 -13.14
N GLY A 16 18.19 -3.11 -12.06
CA GLY A 16 18.78 -2.85 -10.73
C GLY A 16 18.04 -1.81 -9.89
N SER A 17 16.95 -1.21 -10.37
CA SER A 17 16.13 -0.30 -9.56
C SER A 17 15.43 -1.04 -8.42
N THR A 18 15.12 -0.32 -7.33
CA THR A 18 14.34 -0.83 -6.19
C THR A 18 13.02 -0.06 -6.07
N VAL A 19 11.92 -0.76 -5.85
CA VAL A 19 10.63 -0.16 -5.54
C VAL A 19 10.47 -0.09 -4.02
N HIS A 20 10.34 1.12 -3.48
CA HIS A 20 10.01 1.33 -2.07
C HIS A 20 8.55 1.70 -1.93
N VAL A 21 7.81 0.91 -1.14
CA VAL A 21 6.41 1.15 -0.82
C VAL A 21 6.32 1.58 0.64
N ILE A 22 5.78 2.78 0.87
CA ILE A 22 5.67 3.38 2.20
C ILE A 22 4.21 3.70 2.44
N GLY A 23 3.71 3.36 3.61
CA GLY A 23 2.36 3.67 4.05
C GLY A 23 2.31 3.84 5.56
N ALA A 24 1.15 4.28 6.04
CA ALA A 24 0.89 4.48 7.45
C ALA A 24 -0.48 3.91 7.82
N LEU A 25 -0.56 3.33 9.01
CA LEU A 25 -1.79 2.92 9.67
C LEU A 25 -2.00 3.88 10.84
N ASP A 26 -3.23 4.38 11.02
CA ASP A 26 -3.56 5.32 12.10
C ASP A 26 -4.22 4.62 13.28
N ASN A 27 -3.39 4.15 14.23
CA ASN A 27 -3.83 3.60 15.51
C ASN A 27 -3.87 4.67 16.64
N SER A 28 -3.97 5.96 16.31
CA SER A 28 -3.96 7.01 17.32
C SER A 28 -5.27 7.08 18.11
N VAL A 29 -5.20 7.51 19.37
CA VAL A 29 -6.39 7.78 20.22
C VAL A 29 -7.29 8.89 19.68
N SER A 30 -6.77 9.70 18.75
CA SER A 30 -7.49 10.81 18.13
C SER A 30 -8.29 10.39 16.90
N ASN A 31 -8.11 9.17 16.39
CA ASN A 31 -8.87 8.66 15.25
C ASN A 31 -10.30 8.26 15.71
N PRO A 32 -11.37 9.02 15.39
CA PRO A 32 -12.72 8.72 15.85
C PRO A 32 -13.32 7.47 15.15
N THR A 33 -12.65 6.94 14.12
CA THR A 33 -13.08 5.74 13.39
C THR A 33 -12.36 4.48 13.87
N ASN A 34 -11.36 4.61 14.74
CA ASN A 34 -10.71 3.48 15.37
C ASN A 34 -11.52 3.04 16.61
N PRO A 35 -12.13 1.83 16.60
CA PRO A 35 -12.98 1.38 17.70
C PRO A 35 -12.21 1.12 19.00
N ASP A 36 -10.92 0.77 18.92
CA ASP A 36 -10.07 0.53 20.09
C ASP A 36 -8.59 0.77 19.76
N PRO A 37 -8.05 1.97 20.08
CA PRO A 37 -6.65 2.30 19.84
C PRO A 37 -5.66 1.61 20.79
N SER A 38 -6.15 0.87 21.79
CA SER A 38 -5.28 0.13 22.72
C SER A 38 -4.83 -1.24 22.18
N LEU A 39 -5.46 -1.72 21.11
CA LEU A 39 -5.14 -3.01 20.50
C LEU A 39 -3.91 -2.92 19.60
N GLU A 40 -3.04 -3.93 19.70
CA GLU A 40 -2.00 -4.18 18.72
C GLU A 40 -2.59 -5.06 17.60
N ILE A 41 -2.76 -4.49 16.41
CA ILE A 41 -3.24 -5.21 15.23
C ILE A 41 -2.05 -5.67 14.40
N LYS A 42 -1.98 -6.98 14.16
CA LYS A 42 -0.91 -7.61 13.38
C LYS A 42 -1.30 -7.73 11.92
N PHE A 43 -0.31 -7.98 11.06
CA PHE A 43 -0.58 -8.41 9.70
C PHE A 43 -1.30 -9.76 9.69
N GLY A 44 -2.32 -9.90 8.85
CA GLY A 44 -3.01 -11.18 8.63
C GLY A 44 -4.04 -11.13 7.52
N LEU A 45 -4.71 -12.25 7.28
CA LEU A 45 -5.66 -12.39 6.15
C LEU A 45 -7.12 -12.20 6.57
N ASN A 46 -7.38 -12.10 7.86
CA ASN A 46 -8.73 -11.96 8.38
C ASN A 46 -9.13 -10.48 8.48
N SER A 47 -10.43 -10.20 8.53
CA SER A 47 -10.95 -8.82 8.54
C SER A 47 -10.69 -8.04 9.84
N TRP A 48 -10.18 -8.69 10.87
CA TRP A 48 -9.78 -8.08 12.15
C TRP A 48 -8.26 -7.95 12.29
N GLU A 49 -7.53 -8.35 11.25
CA GLU A 49 -6.09 -8.16 11.12
C GLU A 49 -5.83 -7.09 10.07
N GLU A 50 -4.61 -6.55 10.03
CA GLU A 50 -4.24 -5.49 9.09
C GLU A 50 -3.51 -6.01 7.86
N MET A 51 -3.51 -5.21 6.79
CA MET A 51 -2.81 -5.49 5.55
C MET A 51 -2.19 -4.23 4.94
N PHE A 52 -0.90 -4.29 4.62
CA PHE A 52 -0.25 -3.27 3.80
C PHE A 52 0.45 -3.93 2.60
N THR A 53 -0.07 -3.66 1.40
CA THR A 53 0.43 -4.24 0.15
C THR A 53 0.48 -3.18 -0.94
N GLY A 54 1.65 -3.05 -1.58
CA GLY A 54 1.81 -2.24 -2.79
C GLY A 54 1.60 -3.09 -4.05
N TYR A 55 0.66 -2.69 -4.91
CA TYR A 55 0.44 -3.31 -6.22
C TYR A 55 0.95 -2.41 -7.34
N PHE A 56 1.79 -2.94 -8.22
CA PHE A 56 2.30 -2.25 -9.40
C PHE A 56 2.23 -3.19 -10.60
N THR A 57 1.85 -2.64 -11.75
CA THR A 57 1.92 -3.33 -13.04
C THR A 57 2.99 -2.66 -13.88
N TYR A 58 3.74 -3.46 -14.63
CA TYR A 58 4.74 -2.98 -15.58
C TYR A 58 4.70 -3.86 -16.81
N HIS A 59 5.21 -3.33 -17.92
CA HIS A 59 5.37 -4.07 -19.16
C HIS A 59 6.76 -3.80 -19.75
N PRO A 60 7.28 -4.68 -20.62
CA PRO A 60 8.49 -4.40 -21.38
C PRO A 60 8.33 -3.10 -22.17
N ALA A 61 9.41 -2.34 -22.30
CA ALA A 61 9.40 -1.19 -23.21
C ALA A 61 9.01 -1.68 -24.61
N LEU A 62 8.06 -0.98 -25.23
CA LEU A 62 7.76 -1.19 -26.64
C LEU A 62 8.87 -0.52 -27.45
N ASP A 63 9.39 -1.23 -28.45
CA ASP A 63 10.37 -0.74 -29.41
C ASP A 63 9.77 0.36 -30.30
#